data_AF-A0A4Z1CCQ4-F1
#
_entry.id   AF-A0A4Z1CCQ4-F1
#
_cell.length_a   1.000
_cell.length_b   1.000
_cell.length_c   1.000
_cell.angle_alpha   90.00
_cell.angle_beta   90.00
_cell.angle_gamma   90.00
#
_symmetry.space_group_name_H-M   'P 1'
#
loop_
_entity.id
_entity.type
_entity.pdbx_description
1 polymer ?
#
loop_
_entity_poly.entity_id
_entity_poly.type
_entity_poly.pdbx_seq_one_letter_code
_entity_poly.pdbx_strand_id
1 'polypeptide(L)'
;MKAIGSLVVSMFLATLSANALAAPITVTGDTCGAPDRTATFSDATTCIYEDGTNFNNEGDIDGLFPGDSWTYAGELTGAGSDSFFTIDVISGSFGSSPVNGEWAIADSFWDTYSEAVVSMHVGQGGGAPDAWAWELASNATSGTWSYQVNSGTGGGLSNIKLFGRGTPVTVPEPGSLALLGLGLVCLIGMAKRKA
;
A
#
# COMPACT_ATOMS: atom_id res chain seq x y z
N MET A 1 -64.70 10.41 39.85
CA MET A 1 -63.24 10.22 39.85
C MET A 1 -62.85 9.55 38.53
N LYS A 2 -62.33 10.33 37.56
CA LYS A 2 -61.90 9.82 36.25
C LYS A 2 -60.38 9.97 36.19
N ALA A 3 -59.67 8.86 36.03
CA ALA A 3 -58.21 8.82 35.94
C ALA A 3 -57.76 9.26 34.55
N ILE A 4 -56.88 10.24 34.50
CA ILE A 4 -56.21 10.73 33.29
C ILE A 4 -54.88 9.97 33.20
N GLY A 5 -54.80 9.01 32.27
CA GLY A 5 -53.57 8.29 31.95
C GLY A 5 -52.75 9.10 30.97
N SER A 6 -51.56 9.54 31.38
CA SER A 6 -50.61 10.28 30.56
C SER A 6 -49.79 9.32 29.70
N LEU A 7 -49.94 9.42 28.38
CA LEU A 7 -49.21 8.62 27.39
C LEU A 7 -47.89 9.33 27.07
N VAL A 8 -46.76 8.78 27.52
CA VAL A 8 -45.42 9.28 27.20
C VAL A 8 -45.01 8.67 25.85
N VAL A 9 -44.96 9.50 24.81
CA VAL A 9 -44.47 9.12 23.48
C VAL A 9 -42.95 9.29 23.47
N SER A 10 -42.22 8.18 23.43
CA SER A 10 -40.76 8.15 23.36
C SER A 10 -40.32 8.23 21.88
N MET A 11 -39.74 9.36 21.49
CA MET A 11 -39.29 9.64 20.13
C MET A 11 -37.85 9.14 19.95
N PHE A 12 -37.67 8.02 19.24
CA PHE A 12 -36.35 7.52 18.83
C PHE A 12 -35.88 8.29 17.60
N LEU A 13 -34.86 9.14 17.77
CA LEU A 13 -34.19 9.83 16.69
C LEU A 13 -33.06 8.92 16.14
N ALA A 14 -33.27 8.33 14.97
CA ALA A 14 -32.25 7.53 14.30
C ALA A 14 -31.32 8.45 13.51
N THR A 15 -30.10 8.67 14.01
CA THR A 15 -29.03 9.32 13.26
C THR A 15 -28.43 8.33 12.26
N LEU A 16 -28.65 8.55 10.97
CA LEU A 16 -27.95 7.84 9.91
C LEU A 16 -26.50 8.34 9.83
N SER A 17 -25.54 7.53 10.25
CA SER A 17 -24.13 7.72 9.97
C SER A 17 -23.87 7.30 8.51
N ALA A 18 -23.60 8.27 7.63
CA ALA A 18 -23.13 7.96 6.28
C ALA A 18 -21.64 7.61 6.35
N ASN A 19 -21.30 6.35 6.13
CA ASN A 19 -19.91 5.94 5.90
C ASN A 19 -19.53 6.43 4.49
N ALA A 20 -18.72 7.48 4.42
CA ALA A 20 -18.05 7.86 3.19
C ALA A 20 -16.98 6.81 2.89
N LEU A 21 -17.26 5.89 1.97
CA LEU A 21 -16.24 5.06 1.37
C LEU A 21 -15.42 5.97 0.44
N ALA A 22 -14.19 6.29 0.85
CA ALA A 22 -13.24 6.93 -0.05
C ALA A 22 -13.00 5.96 -1.21
N ALA A 23 -13.46 6.32 -2.41
CA ALA A 23 -13.09 5.60 -3.61
C ALA A 23 -11.60 5.87 -3.87
N PRO A 24 -10.76 4.83 -4.05
CA PRO A 24 -9.36 5.04 -4.36
C PRO A 24 -9.24 5.85 -5.66
N ILE A 25 -8.43 6.90 -5.64
CA ILE A 25 -7.97 7.57 -6.85
C ILE A 25 -7.14 6.54 -7.60
N THR A 26 -7.69 6.01 -8.69
CA THR A 26 -6.93 5.18 -9.63
C THR A 26 -6.12 6.15 -10.50
N VAL A 27 -4.82 6.22 -10.25
CA VAL A 27 -3.90 6.83 -11.22
C VAL A 27 -3.95 5.94 -12.45
N THR A 28 -4.47 6.48 -13.55
CA THR A 28 -4.48 5.78 -14.83
C THR A 28 -3.06 5.70 -15.38
N GLY A 29 -2.34 4.65 -14.99
CA GLY A 29 -1.07 4.23 -15.58
C GLY A 29 -0.10 3.68 -14.54
N ASP A 30 -0.16 2.38 -14.25
CA ASP A 30 0.90 1.68 -13.50
C ASP A 30 2.25 1.74 -14.24
N THR A 31 2.23 2.04 -15.53
CA THR A 31 3.41 2.13 -16.40
C THR A 31 4.09 3.48 -16.29
N CYS A 32 5.37 3.43 -15.94
CA CYS A 32 6.22 4.57 -15.73
C CYS A 32 7.53 4.39 -16.49
N GLY A 33 8.04 5.45 -17.11
CA GLY A 33 9.32 5.42 -17.82
C GLY A 33 9.34 6.26 -19.09
N ALA A 34 10.29 5.94 -19.97
CA ALA A 34 10.58 6.65 -21.21
C ALA A 34 10.54 5.69 -22.40
N PRO A 35 10.69 6.17 -23.66
CA PRO A 35 10.62 5.31 -24.83
C PRO A 35 11.58 4.12 -24.82
N ASP A 36 12.76 4.25 -24.21
CA ASP A 36 13.75 3.17 -24.18
C ASP A 36 13.43 2.11 -23.14
N ARG A 37 12.85 2.49 -22.00
CA ARG A 37 12.55 1.56 -20.90
C ARG A 37 11.31 1.97 -20.14
N THR A 38 10.52 0.96 -19.79
CA THR A 38 9.31 1.10 -18.99
C THR A 38 9.33 0.10 -17.85
N ALA A 39 8.82 0.51 -16.70
CA ALA A 39 8.56 -0.36 -15.58
C ALA A 39 7.14 -0.12 -15.06
N THR A 40 6.57 -1.13 -14.42
CA THR A 40 5.27 -0.99 -13.76
C THR A 40 5.35 -1.44 -12.32
N PHE A 41 4.53 -0.82 -11.47
CA PHE A 41 4.29 -1.25 -10.11
C PHE A 41 2.84 -0.94 -9.75
N SER A 42 2.02 -1.98 -9.53
CA SER A 42 0.60 -1.79 -9.24
C SER A 42 0.40 -1.17 -7.85
N ASP A 43 -0.78 -0.59 -7.65
CA ASP A 43 -1.19 0.08 -6.41
C ASP A 43 -0.30 1.27 -6.03
N ALA A 44 0.42 1.82 -7.00
CA ALA A 44 1.16 3.07 -6.85
C ALA A 44 0.23 4.28 -7.00
N THR A 45 0.39 5.27 -6.13
CA THR A 45 -0.26 6.58 -6.21
C THR A 45 0.59 7.62 -6.93
N THR A 46 1.90 7.40 -6.98
CA THR A 46 2.87 8.28 -7.65
C THR A 46 3.94 7.44 -8.31
N CYS A 47 4.49 7.89 -9.44
CA CYS A 47 5.74 7.38 -9.98
C CYS A 47 6.68 8.51 -10.41
N ILE A 48 7.96 8.35 -10.07
CA ILE A 48 9.07 9.20 -10.51
C ILE A 48 10.14 8.31 -11.13
N TYR A 49 10.81 8.78 -12.19
CA TYR A 49 11.92 8.07 -12.83
C TYR A 49 13.03 9.04 -13.22
N GLU A 50 14.28 8.56 -13.22
CA GLU A 50 15.45 9.34 -13.59
C GLU A 50 16.47 8.55 -14.42
N ASP A 51 17.29 9.30 -15.17
CA ASP A 51 18.38 8.79 -15.99
C ASP A 51 19.72 9.07 -15.31
N GLY A 52 20.63 8.09 -15.26
CA GLY A 52 21.95 8.22 -14.66
C GLY A 52 22.01 8.35 -13.12
N THR A 53 20.86 8.43 -12.45
CA THR A 53 20.74 8.43 -10.97
C THR A 53 20.26 7.07 -10.48
N ASN A 54 20.72 6.65 -9.30
CA ASN A 54 20.18 5.51 -8.57
C ASN A 54 19.54 6.00 -7.26
N PHE A 55 18.25 5.73 -7.03
CA PHE A 55 17.52 5.90 -5.76
C PHE A 55 17.84 4.83 -4.70
N ASN A 56 19.09 4.80 -4.23
CA ASN A 56 19.67 3.68 -3.51
C ASN A 56 19.63 3.80 -1.99
N ASN A 57 19.43 5.01 -1.48
CA ASN A 57 19.44 5.31 -0.05
C ASN A 57 18.29 6.24 0.32
N GLU A 58 18.05 6.38 1.63
CA GLU A 58 16.97 7.18 2.20
C GLU A 58 17.06 8.65 1.79
N GLY A 59 18.26 9.20 1.66
CA GLY A 59 18.47 10.59 1.22
C GLY A 59 18.06 10.84 -0.23
N ASP A 60 18.23 9.84 -1.11
CA ASP A 60 17.72 9.93 -2.48
C ASP A 60 16.19 9.98 -2.47
N ILE A 61 15.55 9.11 -1.67
CA ILE A 61 14.09 9.05 -1.55
C ILE A 61 13.52 10.31 -0.86
N ASP A 62 14.19 10.87 0.14
CA ASP A 62 13.85 12.15 0.77
C ASP A 62 13.81 13.29 -0.27
N GLY A 63 14.73 13.27 -1.24
CA GLY A 63 14.78 14.25 -2.33
C GLY A 63 13.60 14.14 -3.30
N LEU A 64 13.09 12.93 -3.52
CA LEU A 64 11.96 12.65 -4.42
C LEU A 64 10.60 12.87 -3.74
N PHE A 65 10.47 12.40 -2.50
CA PHE A 65 9.25 12.41 -1.71
C PHE A 65 9.50 13.18 -0.40
N PRO A 66 9.54 14.52 -0.45
CA PRO A 66 9.89 15.34 0.70
C PRO A 66 8.88 15.20 1.83
N GLY A 67 9.32 15.41 3.07
CA GLY A 67 8.49 15.29 4.27
C GLY A 67 9.29 14.75 5.44
N ASP A 68 8.70 13.82 6.19
CA ASP A 68 9.42 13.04 7.19
C ASP A 68 10.47 12.15 6.52
N SER A 69 11.57 11.86 7.25
CA SER A 69 12.67 11.04 6.74
C SER A 69 12.23 9.61 6.44
N TRP A 70 12.66 9.13 5.29
CA TRP A 70 12.50 7.72 4.91
C TRP A 70 13.45 6.82 5.68
N THR A 71 13.03 5.58 5.89
CA THR A 71 13.83 4.51 6.51
C THR A 71 13.84 3.31 5.58
N TYR A 72 15.03 2.75 5.35
CA TYR A 72 15.17 1.52 4.59
C TYR A 72 14.44 0.34 5.26
N ALA A 73 13.69 -0.43 4.48
CA ALA A 73 12.80 -1.49 4.96
C ALA A 73 12.95 -2.84 4.21
N GLY A 74 13.80 -2.91 3.17
CA GLY A 74 14.19 -4.15 2.51
C GLY A 74 14.83 -3.93 1.12
N GLU A 75 15.63 -4.89 0.65
CA GLU A 75 16.19 -4.91 -0.71
C GLU A 75 16.21 -6.32 -1.27
N LEU A 76 15.93 -6.40 -2.56
CA LEU A 76 15.98 -7.62 -3.32
C LEU A 76 16.84 -7.41 -4.57
N THR A 77 17.90 -8.20 -4.69
CA THR A 77 18.78 -8.30 -5.88
C THR A 77 18.46 -9.54 -6.72
N GLY A 78 17.33 -10.19 -6.40
CA GLY A 78 16.81 -11.42 -6.99
C GLY A 78 15.40 -11.68 -6.47
N ALA A 79 14.71 -12.68 -7.03
CA ALA A 79 13.45 -13.16 -6.47
C ALA A 79 13.68 -13.74 -5.06
N GLY A 80 12.76 -13.48 -4.14
CA GLY A 80 12.83 -13.90 -2.75
C GLY A 80 12.24 -12.88 -1.79
N SER A 81 12.66 -12.95 -0.53
CA SER A 81 12.18 -12.07 0.54
C SER A 81 13.35 -11.49 1.34
N ASP A 82 13.22 -10.23 1.73
CA ASP A 82 14.09 -9.54 2.67
C ASP A 82 13.26 -8.63 3.58
N SER A 83 13.41 -8.79 4.89
CA SER A 83 12.71 -8.01 5.91
C SER A 83 11.18 -7.97 5.69
N PHE A 84 10.61 -6.82 5.32
CA PHE A 84 9.17 -6.68 5.08
C PHE A 84 8.77 -6.98 3.63
N PHE A 85 9.72 -7.16 2.71
CA PHE A 85 9.48 -7.12 1.28
C PHE A 85 9.72 -8.47 0.62
N THR A 86 8.84 -8.84 -0.30
CA THR A 86 8.95 -10.05 -1.11
C THR A 86 8.69 -9.73 -2.57
N ILE A 87 9.48 -10.32 -3.45
CA ILE A 87 9.31 -10.26 -4.90
C ILE A 87 9.39 -11.68 -5.45
N ASP A 88 8.37 -12.06 -6.21
CA ASP A 88 8.38 -13.27 -7.03
C ASP A 88 8.51 -12.90 -8.51
N VAL A 89 9.03 -13.82 -9.32
CA VAL A 89 9.10 -13.69 -10.79
C VAL A 89 8.11 -14.67 -11.40
N ILE A 90 7.13 -14.14 -12.14
CA ILE A 90 6.17 -14.95 -12.90
C ILE A 90 6.75 -15.31 -14.28
N SER A 91 7.43 -14.36 -14.93
CA SER A 91 7.98 -14.54 -16.27
C SER A 91 9.28 -13.77 -16.48
N GLY A 92 10.18 -14.34 -17.27
CA GLY A 92 11.55 -13.83 -17.46
C GLY A 92 12.48 -14.28 -16.35
N SER A 93 13.51 -13.48 -16.08
CA SER A 93 14.45 -13.67 -14.97
C SER A 93 14.81 -12.34 -14.34
N PHE A 94 14.93 -12.30 -13.02
CA PHE A 94 15.60 -11.17 -12.36
C PHE A 94 17.00 -10.98 -12.97
N GLY A 95 17.47 -9.73 -13.13
CA GLY A 95 18.70 -9.44 -13.87
C GLY A 95 18.54 -9.34 -15.39
N SER A 96 17.34 -9.51 -15.94
CA SER A 96 17.07 -9.50 -17.38
C SER A 96 15.88 -8.62 -17.76
N SER A 97 15.61 -8.53 -19.06
CA SER A 97 14.44 -7.85 -19.62
C SER A 97 13.94 -8.57 -20.88
N PRO A 98 12.62 -8.74 -21.08
CA PRO A 98 11.54 -8.39 -20.15
C PRO A 98 11.48 -9.31 -18.93
N VAL A 99 11.00 -8.78 -17.81
CA VAL A 99 10.74 -9.55 -16.57
C VAL A 99 9.50 -9.00 -15.87
N ASN A 100 8.70 -9.87 -15.28
CA ASN A 100 7.53 -9.49 -14.48
C ASN A 100 7.27 -10.47 -13.35
N GLY A 101 6.50 -10.03 -12.38
CA GLY A 101 6.10 -10.86 -11.27
C GLY A 101 5.18 -10.19 -10.28
N GLU A 102 5.17 -10.74 -9.07
CA GLU A 102 4.36 -10.28 -7.96
C GLU A 102 5.25 -9.67 -6.89
N TRP A 103 4.70 -8.73 -6.14
CA TRP A 103 5.33 -8.17 -4.96
C TRP A 103 4.39 -8.34 -3.77
N ALA A 104 4.98 -8.42 -2.58
CA ALA A 104 4.25 -8.41 -1.32
C ALA A 104 5.02 -7.63 -0.25
N ILE A 105 4.26 -6.95 0.61
CA ILE A 105 4.74 -6.29 1.82
C ILE A 105 4.04 -6.98 3.00
N ALA A 106 4.82 -7.41 3.99
CA ALA A 106 4.27 -8.02 5.20
C ALA A 106 3.37 -7.02 5.94
N ASP A 107 2.22 -7.47 6.45
CA ASP A 107 1.26 -6.61 7.16
C ASP A 107 1.91 -5.82 8.31
N SER A 108 2.92 -6.41 8.99
CA SER A 108 3.68 -5.79 10.07
C SER A 108 4.50 -4.56 9.65
N PHE A 109 4.71 -4.35 8.35
CA PHE A 109 5.26 -3.09 7.83
C PHE A 109 4.35 -1.93 8.18
N TRP A 110 3.04 -2.08 7.99
CA TRP A 110 2.05 -1.03 8.21
C TRP A 110 1.74 -0.80 9.70
N ASP A 111 2.18 -1.71 10.56
CA ASP A 111 2.25 -1.47 12.02
C ASP A 111 3.41 -0.54 12.40
N THR A 112 4.41 -0.38 11.52
CA THR A 112 5.63 0.40 11.75
C THR A 112 5.63 1.72 10.99
N TYR A 113 5.14 1.73 9.75
CA TYR A 113 5.20 2.86 8.81
C TYR A 113 3.80 3.19 8.27
N SER A 114 3.53 4.48 8.05
CA SER A 114 2.26 4.93 7.45
C SER A 114 2.32 5.06 5.93
N GLU A 115 3.52 5.15 5.37
CA GLU A 115 3.77 5.34 3.93
C GLU A 115 4.88 4.39 3.45
N ALA A 116 4.81 4.02 2.18
CA ALA A 116 5.78 3.14 1.53
C ALA A 116 6.21 3.71 0.18
N VAL A 117 7.51 3.65 -0.08
CA VAL A 117 8.07 3.86 -1.42
C VAL A 117 8.85 2.61 -1.83
N VAL A 118 8.63 2.17 -3.06
CA VAL A 118 9.44 1.13 -3.70
C VAL A 118 10.30 1.78 -4.77
N SER A 119 11.60 1.51 -4.78
CA SER A 119 12.47 1.90 -5.89
C SER A 119 12.95 0.68 -6.67
N MET A 120 13.11 0.85 -7.98
CA MET A 120 13.63 -0.16 -8.90
C MET A 120 14.79 0.44 -9.66
N HIS A 121 15.86 -0.35 -9.80
CA HIS A 121 17.07 0.08 -10.50
C HIS A 121 17.49 -0.96 -11.50
N VAL A 122 18.01 -0.50 -12.62
CA VAL A 122 18.63 -1.36 -13.62
C VAL A 122 20.13 -1.11 -13.65
N GLY A 123 20.90 -2.15 -13.98
CA GLY A 123 22.33 -1.97 -14.21
C GLY A 123 22.53 -0.93 -15.32
N GLN A 124 23.39 0.05 -15.10
CA GLN A 124 23.63 1.11 -16.08
C GLN A 124 23.90 0.51 -17.47
N GLY A 125 23.21 1.03 -18.49
CA GLY A 125 23.20 0.51 -19.86
C GLY A 125 22.89 1.60 -20.88
N GLY A 126 22.78 1.25 -22.17
CA GLY A 126 22.57 2.22 -23.24
C GLY A 126 21.11 2.61 -23.46
N GLY A 127 20.45 3.20 -22.45
CA GLY A 127 19.08 3.70 -22.55
C GLY A 127 18.57 4.29 -21.22
N ALA A 128 17.42 4.96 -21.26
CA ALA A 128 16.82 5.64 -20.10
C ALA A 128 15.35 5.21 -19.85
N PRO A 129 14.86 5.26 -18.61
CA PRO A 129 15.57 5.62 -17.39
C PRO A 129 16.39 4.47 -16.78
N ASP A 130 17.21 4.81 -15.79
CA ASP A 130 18.02 3.85 -15.02
C ASP A 130 17.40 3.52 -13.65
N ALA A 131 16.51 4.38 -13.14
CA ALA A 131 15.81 4.16 -11.88
C ALA A 131 14.36 4.67 -11.90
N TRP A 132 13.54 4.04 -11.07
CA TRP A 132 12.14 4.38 -10.80
C TRP A 132 11.89 4.36 -9.30
N ALA A 133 10.95 5.18 -8.84
CA ALA A 133 10.41 5.14 -7.49
C ALA A 133 8.89 5.34 -7.53
N TRP A 134 8.17 4.47 -6.82
CA TRP A 134 6.72 4.53 -6.69
C TRP A 134 6.35 4.71 -5.23
N GLU A 135 5.47 5.67 -4.97
CA GLU A 135 4.76 5.75 -3.69
C GLU A 135 3.56 4.82 -3.77
N LEU A 136 3.40 3.94 -2.79
CA LEU A 136 2.30 2.98 -2.76
C LEU A 136 1.07 3.56 -2.08
N ALA A 137 -0.10 3.09 -2.48
CA ALA A 137 -1.34 3.32 -1.77
C ALA A 137 -1.23 2.80 -0.33
N SER A 138 -1.80 3.55 0.62
CA SER A 138 -1.76 3.18 2.03
C SER A 138 -2.34 1.79 2.26
N ASN A 139 -1.63 0.97 3.05
CA ASN A 139 -2.00 -0.42 3.36
C ASN A 139 -2.00 -1.38 2.17
N ALA A 140 -1.35 -1.03 1.05
CA ALA A 140 -1.15 -1.98 -0.03
C ALA A 140 -0.16 -3.08 0.41
N THR A 141 -0.57 -4.34 0.30
CA THR A 141 0.22 -5.49 0.82
C THR A 141 0.67 -6.44 -0.27
N SER A 142 0.14 -6.32 -1.49
CA SER A 142 0.59 -7.12 -2.63
C SER A 142 0.15 -6.49 -3.94
N GLY A 143 0.80 -6.90 -5.02
CA GLY A 143 0.47 -6.46 -6.35
C GLY A 143 1.39 -7.08 -7.41
N THR A 144 1.47 -6.43 -8.57
CA THR A 144 2.29 -6.86 -9.70
C THR A 144 3.33 -5.81 -10.07
N TRP A 145 4.44 -6.27 -10.65
CA TRP A 145 5.49 -5.41 -11.16
C TRP A 145 6.03 -5.92 -12.49
N SER A 146 6.61 -5.03 -13.29
CA SER A 146 7.29 -5.41 -14.52
C SER A 146 8.44 -4.46 -14.86
N TYR A 147 9.37 -4.97 -15.66
CA TYR A 147 10.43 -4.18 -16.27
C TYR A 147 10.66 -4.62 -17.72
N GLN A 148 10.74 -3.64 -18.61
CA GLN A 148 10.91 -3.85 -20.04
C GLN A 148 11.87 -2.82 -20.68
N VAL A 149 12.84 -3.32 -21.43
CA VAL A 149 13.62 -2.56 -22.42
C VAL A 149 12.84 -2.56 -23.74
N ASN A 150 12.42 -1.39 -24.18
CA ASN A 150 11.67 -1.16 -25.41
C ASN A 150 12.61 -0.82 -26.59
N SER A 151 13.68 -0.07 -26.31
CA SER A 151 14.76 0.24 -27.24
C SER A 151 16.10 0.41 -26.53
N GLY A 152 17.20 0.30 -27.29
CA GLY A 152 18.57 0.33 -26.75
C GLY A 152 19.11 -1.06 -26.40
N THR A 153 20.26 -1.09 -25.71
CA THR A 153 20.93 -2.34 -25.32
C THR A 153 21.38 -2.32 -23.86
N GLY A 154 21.22 -3.45 -23.18
CA GLY A 154 21.67 -3.65 -21.80
C GLY A 154 20.64 -3.18 -20.76
N GLY A 155 21.08 -3.13 -19.51
CA GLY A 155 20.26 -2.76 -18.36
C GLY A 155 19.33 -3.85 -17.90
N GLY A 156 19.88 -4.90 -17.29
CA GLY A 156 19.06 -5.86 -16.52
C GLY A 156 18.62 -5.25 -15.19
N LEU A 157 17.46 -5.68 -14.69
CA LEU A 157 16.99 -5.31 -13.35
C LEU A 157 18.03 -5.69 -12.28
N SER A 158 18.53 -4.70 -11.53
CA SER A 158 19.63 -4.88 -10.58
C SER A 158 19.13 -5.06 -9.15
N ASN A 159 18.24 -4.18 -8.69
CA ASN A 159 17.60 -4.32 -7.39
C ASN A 159 16.23 -3.65 -7.36
N ILE A 160 15.44 -4.06 -6.36
CA ILE A 160 14.22 -3.41 -5.94
C ILE A 160 14.32 -3.19 -4.44
N LYS A 161 14.02 -1.98 -3.96
CA LYS A 161 14.14 -1.59 -2.55
C LYS A 161 12.82 -1.08 -2.01
N LEU A 162 12.55 -1.34 -0.73
CA LEU A 162 11.42 -0.83 0.01
C LEU A 162 11.90 0.18 1.05
N PHE A 163 11.19 1.30 1.14
CA PHE A 163 11.37 2.34 2.13
C PHE A 163 10.05 2.60 2.84
N GLY A 164 10.10 2.86 4.14
CA GLY A 164 8.94 3.24 4.94
C GLY A 164 9.18 4.55 5.66
N ARG A 165 8.11 5.29 5.93
CA ARG A 165 8.16 6.48 6.80
C ARG A 165 6.87 6.69 7.58
N GLY A 166 6.94 7.66 8.48
CA GLY A 166 5.85 8.10 9.33
C GLY A 166 5.48 7.06 10.39
N THR A 167 4.63 7.47 11.31
CA THR A 167 4.12 6.61 12.39
C THR A 167 2.64 6.34 12.14
N PRO A 168 2.20 5.08 12.06
CA PRO A 168 0.80 4.75 11.90
C PRO A 168 -0.06 5.41 12.98
N VAL A 169 -1.08 6.15 12.55
CA VAL A 169 -2.07 6.69 13.47
C VAL A 169 -3.03 5.56 13.79
N THR A 170 -2.86 4.94 14.96
CA THR A 170 -3.81 3.95 15.46
C THR A 170 -5.13 4.65 15.79
N VAL A 171 -6.13 4.47 14.91
CA VAL A 171 -7.49 4.89 15.21
C VAL A 171 -8.05 3.88 16.20
N PRO A 172 -8.46 4.30 17.42
CA PRO A 172 -9.09 3.38 18.35
C PRO A 172 -10.29 2.69 17.69
N GLU A 173 -10.37 1.38 17.84
CA GLU A 173 -11.49 0.61 17.30
C GLU A 173 -12.82 1.29 17.69
N PRO A 174 -13.77 1.42 16.75
CA PRO A 174 -15.04 2.03 17.06
C PRO A 174 -15.71 1.30 18.23
N GLY A 175 -16.06 2.01 19.29
CA GLY A 175 -16.78 1.45 20.44
C GLY A 175 -18.09 0.74 20.05
N SER A 176 -18.57 0.94 18.82
CA SER A 176 -19.68 0.18 18.23
C SER A 176 -19.43 -1.33 18.14
N LEU A 177 -18.18 -1.79 17.95
CA LEU A 177 -17.87 -3.24 17.99
C LEU A 177 -18.05 -3.80 19.39
N ALA A 178 -17.58 -3.09 20.41
CA ALA A 178 -17.82 -3.44 21.80
C ALA A 178 -19.32 -3.44 22.14
N LEU A 179 -20.07 -2.44 21.66
CA LEU A 179 -21.52 -2.36 21.83
C LEU A 179 -22.27 -3.48 21.09
N LEU A 180 -21.83 -3.85 19.89
CA LEU A 180 -22.39 -4.98 19.14
C LEU A 180 -22.17 -6.29 19.91
N GLY A 181 -20.96 -6.50 20.43
CA GLY A 181 -20.63 -7.64 21.28
C GLY A 181 -21.50 -7.70 22.54
N LEU A 182 -21.63 -6.58 23.25
CA LEU A 182 -22.50 -6.47 24.44
C LEU A 182 -23.98 -6.68 24.09
N GLY A 183 -24.43 -6.14 22.97
CA GLY A 183 -25.80 -6.33 22.47
C GLY A 183 -26.12 -7.79 22.20
N LEU A 184 -25.21 -8.51 21.54
CA LEU A 184 -25.35 -9.94 21.28
C LEU A 184 -25.39 -10.76 22.59
N VAL A 185 -24.53 -10.45 23.56
CA VAL A 185 -24.54 -11.11 24.87
C VAL A 185 -25.87 -10.87 25.60
N CYS A 186 -26.39 -9.64 25.58
CA CYS A 186 -27.69 -9.30 26.16
C CYS A 186 -28.83 -10.07 25.49
N LEU A 187 -28.85 -10.16 24.15
CA LEU A 187 -29.88 -10.88 23.41
C LEU A 187 -29.87 -12.38 23.72
N ILE A 188 -28.69 -13.01 23.77
CA ILE A 188 -28.54 -14.43 24.14
C ILE A 188 -29.00 -14.65 25.59
N GLY A 189 -28.62 -13.75 26.51
CA GLY A 189 -29.06 -13.81 27.90
C GLY A 189 -30.58 -13.70 28.06
N MET A 190 -31.23 -12.84 27.28
CA MET A 190 -32.69 -12.70 27.27
C MET A 190 -33.39 -13.90 26.61
N ALA A 191 -32.84 -14.46 25.54
CA ALA A 191 -33.39 -15.62 24.84
C ALA A 191 -33.41 -16.86 25.75
N LYS A 192 -32.37 -17.08 26.55
CA LYS A 192 -32.28 -18.19 27.50
C LYS A 192 -33.23 -18.09 28.71
N ARG A 193 -33.83 -16.94 28.96
CA ARG A 193 -34.82 -16.75 30.05
C ARG A 193 -36.26 -17.09 29.64
N LYS A 194 -36.53 -17.27 28.35
CA LYS A 194 -37.87 -17.58 27.82
C LYS A 194 -38.07 -19.05 27.44
N ALA A 195 -37.02 -19.87 27.51
CA ALA A 195 -37.09 -21.34 27.43
C ALA A 195 -37.09 -21.91 28.85
#